data_AF-A0A091SXU7-F1
#
_entry.id   AF-A0A091SXU7-F1
#
_cell.length_a   1.000
_cell.length_b   1.000
_cell.length_c   1.000
_cell.angle_alpha   90.00
_cell.angle_beta   90.00
_cell.angle_gamma   90.00
#
_symmetry.space_group_name_H-M   'P 1'
#
loop_
_entity.id
_entity.type
_entity.pdbx_description
1 polymer ?
#
loop_
_entity_poly.entity_id
_entity_poly.type
_entity_poly.pdbx_seq_one_letter_code
_entity_poly.pdbx_strand_id
1 'polypeptide(L)'
;QGENVFFVMTNLIVTPNQRQATCPESDRIPDAVCYKDGDCVAGEAVVAGNGVKTGRCLKDRDSIRGTCEILAWCPVEKRSKPKKPLLASAENFTVYIKNSVRFPKFKFSKMNVLATNNESYLKSCRYSKEHPYCPIFLLGNIVQWAGSNFQEMASEGGVIGIQIEWNCDLDKAPSECNPHYSFSRLDNKFAEKPISSGYNFRFAKYYRDAEGVDYRTLIKAYGIRFDVMVNGKAGKFNIIPTIVNIGSGLALMGAGAFFCDLVLLYLIKKSNFYRGKKYEEVKSGSRKSLPSPTLNGNQSPDQLGGL
;
A
#
# COMPACT_ATOMS: atom_id res chain seq x y z
N GLN A 1 -7.95 11.06 -16.01
CA GLN A 1 -8.32 10.32 -14.78
C GLN A 1 -7.24 10.63 -13.74
N GLY A 2 -7.48 11.62 -12.86
CA GLY A 2 -6.56 11.95 -11.77
C GLY A 2 -6.84 11.03 -10.58
N GLU A 3 -6.45 9.76 -10.73
CA GLU A 3 -6.65 8.71 -9.73
C GLU A 3 -5.53 8.71 -8.68
N ASN A 4 -5.61 7.78 -7.73
CA ASN A 4 -4.59 7.56 -6.70
C ASN A 4 -3.26 7.01 -7.25
N VAL A 5 -3.19 6.70 -8.55
CA VAL A 5 -1.99 6.21 -9.23
C VAL A 5 -1.77 7.02 -10.50
N PHE A 6 -0.52 7.45 -10.73
CA PHE A 6 -0.13 8.07 -11.98
C PHE A 6 1.25 7.61 -12.43
N PHE A 7 1.49 7.70 -13.74
CA PHE A 7 2.74 7.27 -14.37
C PHE A 7 3.41 8.44 -15.09
N VAL A 8 4.69 8.63 -14.81
CA VAL A 8 5.52 9.62 -15.50
C VAL A 8 6.54 8.88 -16.35
N MET A 9 6.40 9.02 -17.66
CA MET A 9 7.33 8.44 -18.63
C MET A 9 8.66 9.19 -18.59
N THR A 10 9.76 8.46 -18.38
CA THR A 10 11.12 9.02 -18.30
C THR A 10 12.01 8.55 -19.45
N ASN A 11 11.67 7.41 -20.05
CA ASN A 11 12.39 6.85 -21.18
C ASN A 11 11.46 5.99 -22.04
N LEU A 12 11.78 5.83 -23.31
CA LEU A 12 10.92 5.12 -24.25
C LEU A 12 11.69 4.55 -25.43
N ILE A 13 11.19 3.44 -25.97
CA ILE A 13 11.65 2.85 -27.23
C ILE A 13 10.49 2.89 -28.20
N VAL A 14 10.69 3.56 -29.35
CA VAL A 14 9.69 3.65 -30.41
C VAL A 14 10.08 2.72 -31.56
N THR A 15 9.14 1.88 -31.97
CA THR A 15 9.22 1.09 -33.19
C THR A 15 8.10 1.56 -34.12
N PRO A 16 8.38 2.52 -35.02
CA PRO A 16 7.39 3.09 -35.91
C PRO A 16 7.05 2.15 -37.06
N ASN A 17 5.91 2.40 -37.70
CA ASN A 17 5.52 1.81 -38.99
C ASN A 17 5.53 0.27 -39.01
N GLN A 18 5.17 -0.37 -37.89
CA GLN A 18 4.97 -1.80 -37.87
C GLN A 18 3.76 -2.18 -38.72
N ARG A 19 3.92 -3.19 -39.58
CA ARG A 19 2.85 -3.80 -40.38
C ARG A 19 2.79 -5.30 -40.10
N GLN A 20 1.65 -5.93 -40.34
CA GLN A 20 1.57 -7.39 -40.28
C GLN A 20 2.30 -7.97 -41.49
N ALA A 21 3.41 -8.67 -41.22
CA ALA A 21 4.25 -9.28 -42.25
C ALA A 21 5.09 -10.42 -41.64
N THR A 22 5.93 -11.04 -42.45
CA THR A 22 6.96 -11.96 -41.96
C THR A 22 8.29 -11.24 -41.75
N CYS A 23 8.95 -11.49 -40.62
CA CYS A 23 10.27 -10.94 -40.31
C CYS A 23 11.02 -11.85 -39.33
N PRO A 24 12.35 -11.70 -39.19
CA PRO A 24 13.09 -12.41 -38.13
C PRO A 24 12.63 -11.95 -36.74
N GLU A 25 12.50 -12.92 -35.83
CA GLU A 25 12.29 -12.66 -34.41
C GLU A 25 13.57 -12.12 -33.72
N SER A 26 13.41 -11.53 -32.53
CA SER A 26 14.53 -11.03 -31.73
C SER A 26 15.44 -12.16 -31.23
N ASP A 27 16.74 -11.93 -31.42
CA ASP A 27 17.87 -12.73 -30.92
C ASP A 27 17.91 -12.93 -29.39
N ARG A 28 17.13 -12.15 -28.62
CA ARG A 28 17.00 -12.23 -27.17
C ARG A 28 16.13 -13.38 -26.70
N ILE A 29 15.25 -13.86 -27.57
CA ILE A 29 14.29 -14.90 -27.20
C ILE A 29 14.97 -16.25 -27.45
N PRO A 30 15.25 -17.05 -26.40
CA PRO A 30 15.97 -18.30 -26.58
C PRO A 30 15.26 -19.26 -27.53
N ASP A 31 13.92 -19.29 -27.47
CA ASP A 31 13.05 -20.11 -28.32
C ASP A 31 13.00 -19.66 -29.80
N ALA A 32 13.56 -18.48 -30.11
CA ALA A 32 13.64 -17.97 -31.47
C ALA A 32 14.98 -18.27 -32.16
N VAL A 33 15.98 -18.77 -31.42
CA VAL A 33 17.31 -19.07 -31.96
C VAL A 33 17.27 -20.36 -32.75
N CYS A 34 17.80 -20.34 -33.97
CA CYS A 34 17.82 -21.49 -34.86
C CYS A 34 19.16 -21.66 -35.57
N TYR A 35 19.45 -22.89 -35.96
CA TYR A 35 20.61 -23.25 -36.79
C TYR A 35 20.19 -23.90 -38.11
N LYS A 36 18.97 -24.43 -38.18
CA LYS A 36 18.34 -24.97 -39.40
C LYS A 36 16.85 -24.66 -39.39
N ASP A 37 16.21 -24.73 -40.55
CA ASP A 37 14.77 -24.48 -40.71
C ASP A 37 13.92 -25.40 -39.82
N GLY A 38 14.35 -26.66 -39.65
CA GLY A 38 13.67 -27.62 -38.79
C GLY A 38 13.66 -27.29 -37.29
N ASP A 39 14.46 -26.32 -36.84
CA ASP A 39 14.40 -25.83 -35.45
C ASP A 39 13.20 -24.87 -35.25
N CYS A 40 12.66 -24.33 -36.34
CA CYS A 40 11.53 -23.40 -36.34
C CYS A 40 10.26 -24.14 -36.75
N VAL A 41 9.59 -24.82 -35.83
CA VAL A 41 8.35 -25.56 -36.14
C VAL A 41 7.25 -24.60 -36.60
N ALA A 42 6.75 -24.79 -37.82
CA ALA A 42 5.73 -23.91 -38.41
C ALA A 42 4.41 -23.99 -37.63
N GLY A 43 3.80 -22.83 -37.37
CA GLY A 43 2.53 -22.72 -36.65
C GLY A 43 2.67 -22.65 -35.12
N GLU A 44 3.88 -22.84 -34.57
CA GLU A 44 4.13 -22.67 -33.15
C GLU A 44 4.37 -21.19 -32.78
N ALA A 45 3.71 -20.71 -31.73
CA ALA A 45 3.98 -19.41 -31.16
C ALA A 45 5.32 -19.42 -30.44
N VAL A 46 6.13 -18.37 -30.62
CA VAL A 46 7.40 -18.23 -29.91
C VAL A 46 7.14 -17.96 -28.42
N VAL A 47 7.73 -18.77 -27.54
CA VAL A 47 7.59 -18.61 -26.09
C VAL A 47 8.22 -17.29 -25.64
N ALA A 48 7.40 -16.43 -25.02
CA ALA A 48 7.78 -15.05 -24.65
C ALA A 48 8.25 -14.19 -25.85
N GLY A 49 7.79 -14.53 -27.06
CA GLY A 49 8.09 -13.80 -28.30
C GLY A 49 6.95 -12.90 -28.79
N ASN A 50 7.07 -12.46 -30.05
CA ASN A 50 6.23 -11.47 -30.68
C ASN A 50 5.24 -12.04 -31.70
N GLY A 51 5.40 -13.30 -32.12
CA GLY A 51 4.57 -13.91 -33.16
C GLY A 51 4.71 -15.43 -33.31
N VAL A 52 4.27 -15.93 -34.46
CA VAL A 52 4.17 -17.37 -34.78
C VAL A 52 5.23 -17.76 -35.82
N LYS A 53 5.98 -18.84 -35.58
CA LYS A 53 7.05 -19.34 -36.44
C LYS A 53 6.49 -19.79 -37.80
N THR A 54 7.17 -19.44 -38.90
CA THR A 54 6.74 -19.79 -40.27
C THR A 54 7.33 -21.10 -40.79
N GLY A 55 8.34 -21.66 -40.13
CA GLY A 55 9.08 -22.82 -40.65
C GLY A 55 10.53 -22.53 -41.09
N ARG A 56 10.93 -21.25 -41.16
CA ARG A 56 12.20 -20.84 -41.75
C ARG A 56 13.16 -20.24 -40.73
N CYS A 57 14.44 -20.56 -40.87
CA CYS A 57 15.53 -19.97 -40.09
C CYS A 57 16.26 -18.91 -40.92
N LEU A 58 16.18 -17.65 -40.49
CA LEU A 58 16.85 -16.54 -41.15
C LEU A 58 18.23 -16.35 -40.54
N LYS A 59 19.28 -16.50 -41.36
CA LYS A 59 20.67 -16.31 -40.98
C LYS A 59 21.23 -15.05 -41.62
N ASP A 60 22.07 -14.34 -40.88
CA ASP A 60 22.92 -13.33 -41.48
C ASP A 60 24.02 -14.03 -42.31
N ARG A 61 24.49 -13.38 -43.38
CA ARG A 61 25.22 -14.06 -44.48
C ARG A 61 26.48 -14.84 -44.04
N ASP A 62 27.08 -14.46 -42.89
CA ASP A 62 28.28 -15.09 -42.33
C ASP A 62 28.05 -15.77 -40.95
N SER A 63 26.81 -15.86 -40.47
CA SER A 63 26.50 -16.39 -39.13
C SER A 63 25.93 -17.80 -39.18
N ILE A 64 26.51 -18.71 -38.39
CA ILE A 64 25.97 -20.07 -38.18
C ILE A 64 24.65 -20.01 -37.39
N ARG A 65 24.49 -18.97 -36.56
CA ARG A 65 23.34 -18.72 -35.71
C ARG A 65 22.35 -17.78 -36.42
N GLY A 66 21.10 -18.21 -36.53
CA GLY A 66 19.99 -17.41 -37.07
C GLY A 66 18.87 -17.18 -36.06
N THR A 67 17.82 -16.51 -36.51
CA THR A 67 16.54 -16.42 -35.80
C THR A 67 15.39 -16.90 -36.68
N CYS A 68 14.38 -17.50 -36.05
CA CYS A 68 13.20 -17.96 -36.77
C CYS A 68 12.46 -16.79 -37.42
N GLU A 69 12.02 -16.99 -38.67
CA GLU A 69 11.05 -16.13 -39.32
C GLU A 69 9.68 -16.32 -38.64
N ILE A 70 9.03 -15.20 -38.30
CA ILE A 70 7.74 -15.18 -37.65
C ILE A 70 6.75 -14.34 -38.44
N LEU A 71 5.46 -14.70 -38.36
CA LEU A 71 4.35 -13.84 -38.73
C LEU A 71 4.00 -12.95 -37.52
N ALA A 72 4.26 -11.65 -37.63
CA ALA A 72 4.10 -10.70 -36.52
C ALA A 72 3.92 -9.25 -37.02
N TRP A 73 3.88 -8.31 -36.07
CA TRP A 73 4.04 -6.88 -36.36
C TRP A 73 5.52 -6.57 -36.61
N CYS A 74 5.85 -6.38 -37.88
CA CYS A 74 7.21 -6.24 -38.38
C CYS A 74 7.54 -4.79 -38.76
N PRO A 75 8.75 -4.30 -38.48
CA PRO A 75 9.85 -5.00 -37.81
C PRO A 75 9.62 -5.16 -36.29
N VAL A 76 10.17 -6.22 -35.70
CA VAL A 76 10.14 -6.43 -34.23
C VAL A 76 10.89 -5.32 -33.47
N GLU A 77 10.59 -5.16 -32.17
CA GLU A 77 11.19 -4.14 -31.30
C GLU A 77 12.73 -4.22 -31.31
N LYS A 78 13.40 -3.10 -31.60
CA LYS A 78 14.88 -3.06 -31.69
C LYS A 78 15.56 -3.15 -30.32
N ARG A 79 16.78 -3.70 -30.33
CA ARG A 79 17.67 -3.94 -29.17
C ARG A 79 18.02 -2.68 -28.35
N SER A 80 18.17 -1.53 -29.02
CA SER A 80 18.83 -0.35 -28.48
C SER A 80 18.00 0.34 -27.37
N LYS A 81 18.39 0.14 -26.11
CA LYS A 81 18.00 1.05 -25.04
C LYS A 81 18.84 2.32 -25.17
N PRO A 82 18.24 3.52 -25.10
CA PRO A 82 19.00 4.76 -25.01
C PRO A 82 19.98 4.69 -23.85
N LYS A 83 21.26 5.06 -24.06
CA LYS A 83 22.29 5.07 -23.01
C LYS A 83 21.99 6.07 -21.89
N LYS A 84 21.15 7.07 -22.17
CA LYS A 84 20.68 8.08 -21.22
C LYS A 84 19.15 8.16 -21.32
N PRO A 85 18.43 8.44 -20.21
CA PRO A 85 17.00 8.68 -20.25
C PRO A 85 16.66 9.82 -21.21
N LEU A 86 15.76 9.57 -22.15
CA LEU A 86 15.35 10.59 -23.13
C LEU A 86 14.64 11.78 -22.49
N LEU A 87 13.92 11.55 -21.38
CA LEU A 87 13.14 12.55 -20.66
C LEU A 87 13.71 12.79 -19.26
N ALA A 88 15.04 12.90 -19.14
CA ALA A 88 15.72 13.17 -17.87
C ALA A 88 15.23 14.46 -17.18
N SER A 89 14.79 15.45 -17.96
CA SER A 89 14.23 16.72 -17.45
C SER A 89 12.89 16.56 -16.73
N ALA A 90 12.26 15.38 -16.79
CA ALA A 90 11.06 15.06 -16.01
C ALA A 90 11.30 15.16 -14.49
N GLU A 91 12.56 15.16 -14.04
CA GLU A 91 12.95 15.42 -12.66
C GLU A 91 12.39 16.76 -12.15
N ASN A 92 12.31 17.75 -13.03
CA ASN A 92 11.84 19.10 -12.72
C ASN A 92 10.33 19.28 -12.89
N PHE A 93 9.59 18.22 -13.22
CA PHE A 93 8.13 18.31 -13.26
C PHE A 93 7.55 18.44 -11.87
N THR A 94 6.41 19.11 -11.80
CA THR A 94 5.65 19.25 -10.57
C THR A 94 4.39 18.39 -10.63
N VAL A 95 4.03 17.82 -9.49
CA VAL A 95 2.74 17.15 -9.29
C VAL A 95 1.93 17.92 -8.26
N TYR A 96 0.66 18.18 -8.60
CA TYR A 96 -0.31 18.76 -7.70
C TYR A 96 -1.18 17.64 -7.11
N ILE A 97 -1.07 17.41 -5.80
CA ILE A 97 -1.81 16.36 -5.09
C ILE A 97 -2.87 17.01 -4.21
N LYS A 98 -4.12 16.95 -4.64
CA LYS A 98 -5.27 17.41 -3.86
C LYS A 98 -5.86 16.24 -3.10
N ASN A 99 -5.75 16.27 -1.77
CA ASN A 99 -6.30 15.27 -0.88
C ASN A 99 -7.36 15.89 0.06
N SER A 100 -8.49 15.20 0.20
CA SER A 100 -9.56 15.54 1.12
C SER A 100 -9.90 14.32 1.96
N VAL A 101 -9.88 14.46 3.28
CA VAL A 101 -10.25 13.42 4.23
C VAL A 101 -11.54 13.80 4.94
N ARG A 102 -12.36 12.78 5.20
CA ARG A 102 -13.60 12.91 5.97
C ARG A 102 -13.66 11.77 6.97
N PHE A 103 -13.91 12.11 8.22
CA PHE A 103 -14.23 11.16 9.29
C PHE A 103 -15.73 11.24 9.56
N PRO A 104 -16.58 10.40 8.90
CA PRO A 104 -18.03 10.58 8.92
C PRO A 104 -18.64 10.47 10.31
N LYS A 105 -18.11 9.55 11.13
CA LYS A 105 -18.52 9.35 12.53
C LYS A 105 -18.46 10.64 13.35
N PHE A 106 -17.46 11.48 13.09
CA PHE A 106 -17.24 12.73 13.81
C PHE A 106 -17.70 13.97 13.04
N LYS A 107 -18.28 13.79 11.83
CA LYS A 107 -18.65 14.87 10.90
C LYS A 107 -17.52 15.86 10.61
N PHE A 108 -16.27 15.42 10.73
CA PHE A 108 -15.08 16.23 10.48
C PHE A 108 -14.57 15.99 9.06
N SER A 109 -14.18 17.06 8.35
CA SER A 109 -13.53 16.99 7.04
C SER A 109 -12.37 17.97 7.00
N LYS A 110 -11.28 17.61 6.33
CA LYS A 110 -10.11 18.47 6.16
C LYS A 110 -9.41 18.18 4.84
N MET A 111 -8.69 19.18 4.33
CA MET A 111 -7.97 19.11 3.07
C MET A 111 -6.50 19.43 3.29
N ASN A 112 -5.64 18.88 2.44
CA ASN A 112 -4.20 19.14 2.51
C ASN A 112 -3.77 20.46 1.85
N VAL A 113 -4.72 21.21 1.28
CA VAL A 113 -4.46 22.52 0.66
C VAL A 113 -4.77 23.61 1.67
N LEU A 114 -3.83 24.55 1.87
CA LEU A 114 -4.04 25.69 2.74
C LEU A 114 -5.30 26.49 2.33
N ALA A 115 -6.20 26.73 3.27
CA ALA A 115 -7.34 27.60 3.04
C ALA A 115 -6.87 29.07 3.10
N THR A 116 -6.60 29.67 1.94
CA THR A 116 -6.12 31.05 1.82
C THR A 116 -6.81 31.78 0.68
N ASN A 117 -7.01 33.09 0.83
CA ASN A 117 -7.55 33.97 -0.22
C ASN A 117 -6.46 34.43 -1.21
N ASN A 118 -5.21 34.01 -1.01
CA ASN A 118 -4.11 34.39 -1.87
C ASN A 118 -4.06 33.53 -3.14
N GLU A 119 -4.55 34.07 -4.27
CA GLU A 119 -4.53 33.40 -5.57
C GLU A 119 -3.11 33.08 -6.09
N SER A 120 -2.08 33.76 -5.58
CA SER A 120 -0.69 33.50 -5.96
C SER A 120 -0.06 32.31 -5.23
N TYR A 121 -0.67 31.85 -4.14
CA TYR A 121 -0.12 30.79 -3.29
C TYR A 121 0.19 29.51 -4.07
N LEU A 122 -0.76 28.99 -4.85
CA LEU A 122 -0.57 27.78 -5.65
C LEU A 122 0.37 27.98 -6.85
N LYS A 123 0.68 29.23 -7.23
CA LYS A 123 1.60 29.50 -8.35
C LYS A 123 3.06 29.40 -7.89
N SER A 124 3.35 29.81 -6.66
CA SER A 124 4.71 29.90 -6.13
C SER A 124 5.07 28.82 -5.11
N CYS A 125 4.10 28.24 -4.40
CA CYS A 125 4.42 27.32 -3.31
C CYS A 125 5.10 26.04 -3.82
N ARG A 126 6.00 25.52 -3.00
CA ARG A 126 6.59 24.19 -3.15
C ARG A 126 6.51 23.50 -1.79
N TYR A 127 6.21 22.20 -1.81
CA TYR A 127 6.15 21.42 -0.59
C TYR A 127 7.51 21.39 0.11
N SER A 128 7.49 21.67 1.41
CA SER A 128 8.61 21.49 2.33
C SER A 128 8.06 20.98 3.67
N LYS A 129 8.91 20.43 4.53
CA LYS A 129 8.47 19.92 5.85
C LYS A 129 7.91 21.03 6.74
N GLU A 130 8.39 22.26 6.55
CA GLU A 130 7.95 23.47 7.24
C GLU A 130 6.62 23.99 6.69
N HIS A 131 6.30 23.69 5.42
CA HIS A 131 5.08 24.11 4.73
C HIS A 131 4.26 22.91 4.24
N PRO A 132 3.70 22.09 5.15
CA PRO A 132 3.04 20.82 4.82
C PRO A 132 1.75 20.99 3.99
N TYR A 133 1.18 22.20 3.95
CA TYR A 133 -0.05 22.50 3.22
C TYR A 133 0.15 22.92 1.76
N CYS A 134 1.39 22.98 1.26
CA CYS A 134 1.60 23.17 -0.17
C CYS A 134 1.45 21.83 -0.89
N PRO A 135 0.45 21.67 -1.78
CA PRO A 135 0.16 20.41 -2.46
C PRO A 135 1.02 20.17 -3.71
N ILE A 136 2.04 21.01 -3.97
CA ILE A 136 2.85 20.98 -5.19
C ILE A 136 4.23 20.42 -4.86
N PHE A 137 4.52 19.27 -5.44
CA PHE A 137 5.75 18.52 -5.19
C PHE A 137 6.59 18.47 -6.46
N LEU A 138 7.91 18.59 -6.31
CA LEU A 138 8.85 18.33 -7.41
C LEU A 138 9.12 16.82 -7.48
N LEU A 139 9.08 16.23 -8.68
CA LEU A 139 9.29 14.78 -8.82
C LEU A 139 10.69 14.35 -8.35
N GLY A 140 11.72 15.14 -8.65
CA GLY A 140 13.09 14.90 -8.15
C GLY A 140 13.15 14.81 -6.62
N ASN A 141 12.48 15.73 -5.93
CA ASN A 141 12.44 15.74 -4.46
C ASN A 141 11.70 14.53 -3.89
N ILE A 142 10.57 14.13 -4.49
CA ILE A 142 9.82 12.93 -4.05
C ILE A 142 10.73 11.69 -4.11
N VAL A 143 11.44 11.54 -5.23
CA VAL A 143 12.36 10.42 -5.44
C VAL A 143 13.54 10.46 -4.46
N GLN A 144 14.10 11.65 -4.22
CA GLN A 144 15.17 11.85 -3.25
C GLN A 144 14.72 11.53 -1.82
N TRP A 145 13.52 11.96 -1.41
CA TRP A 145 12.96 11.65 -0.09
C TRP A 145 12.65 10.17 0.10
N ALA A 146 12.36 9.45 -0.99
CA ALA A 146 12.27 7.99 -0.99
C ALA A 146 13.64 7.28 -0.95
N GLY A 147 14.76 8.02 -0.87
CA GLY A 147 16.11 7.47 -0.79
C GLY A 147 16.65 6.93 -2.12
N SER A 148 16.12 7.40 -3.25
CA SER A 148 16.50 6.93 -4.59
C SER A 148 17.07 8.06 -5.46
N ASN A 149 17.81 7.70 -6.52
CA ASN A 149 18.32 8.64 -7.51
C ASN A 149 17.38 8.70 -8.72
N PHE A 150 16.97 9.91 -9.14
CA PHE A 150 16.02 10.09 -10.24
C PHE A 150 16.58 9.59 -11.57
N GLN A 151 17.84 9.84 -11.88
CA GLN A 151 18.46 9.47 -13.16
C GLN A 151 18.63 7.95 -13.29
N GLU A 152 18.95 7.26 -12.18
CA GLU A 152 18.97 5.79 -12.12
C GLU A 152 17.57 5.22 -12.41
N MET A 153 16.55 5.68 -11.68
CA MET A 153 15.17 5.21 -11.88
C MET A 153 14.58 5.63 -13.22
N ALA A 154 15.02 6.74 -13.80
CA ALA A 154 14.55 7.19 -15.10
C ALA A 154 14.96 6.24 -16.23
N SER A 155 16.02 5.46 -16.04
CA SER A 155 16.55 4.52 -17.05
C SER A 155 15.76 3.21 -17.10
N GLU A 156 15.44 2.64 -15.93
CA GLU A 156 14.78 1.32 -15.82
C GLU A 156 13.30 1.41 -15.44
N GLY A 157 12.87 2.56 -14.91
CA GLY A 157 11.60 2.74 -14.25
C GLY A 157 11.62 2.29 -12.79
N GLY A 158 10.54 2.53 -12.07
CA GLY A 158 10.39 2.17 -10.67
C GLY A 158 9.02 2.53 -10.12
N VAL A 159 8.78 2.20 -8.85
CA VAL A 159 7.51 2.51 -8.18
C VAL A 159 7.78 3.24 -6.88
N ILE A 160 7.20 4.44 -6.73
CA ILE A 160 7.31 5.28 -5.55
C ILE A 160 5.95 5.41 -4.87
N GLY A 161 5.93 5.18 -3.56
CA GLY A 161 4.80 5.42 -2.70
C GLY A 161 4.85 6.82 -2.11
N ILE A 162 3.75 7.56 -2.26
CA ILE A 162 3.51 8.84 -1.58
C ILE A 162 2.44 8.57 -0.52
N GLN A 163 2.85 8.51 0.73
CA GLN A 163 1.96 8.24 1.86
C GLN A 163 1.54 9.56 2.49
N ILE A 164 0.23 9.76 2.66
CA ILE A 164 -0.37 10.90 3.34
C ILE A 164 -1.11 10.39 4.57
N GLU A 165 -0.56 10.65 5.75
CA GLU A 165 -1.13 10.24 7.02
C GLU A 165 -1.86 11.39 7.71
N TRP A 166 -3.08 11.12 8.16
CA TRP A 166 -3.90 12.02 8.97
C TRP A 166 -4.18 11.37 10.33
N ASN A 167 -3.34 11.64 11.32
CA ASN A 167 -3.55 11.18 12.69
C ASN A 167 -4.06 12.35 13.54
N CYS A 168 -5.37 12.42 13.74
CA CYS A 168 -6.04 13.59 14.27
C CYS A 168 -6.72 13.31 15.61
N ASP A 169 -6.31 14.08 16.62
CA ASP A 169 -7.02 14.21 17.88
C ASP A 169 -8.08 15.31 17.74
N LEU A 170 -9.35 14.91 17.65
CA LEU A 170 -10.49 15.81 17.45
C LEU A 170 -11.02 16.41 18.76
N ASP A 171 -10.35 16.16 19.89
CA ASP A 171 -10.56 16.91 21.13
C ASP A 171 -9.79 18.24 21.10
N LYS A 172 -8.77 18.35 20.24
CA LYS A 172 -7.99 19.57 20.00
C LYS A 172 -8.57 20.44 18.89
N ALA A 173 -7.98 21.63 18.73
CA ALA A 173 -8.35 22.53 17.64
C ALA A 173 -8.12 21.87 16.26
N PRO A 174 -9.00 22.11 15.28
CA PRO A 174 -8.84 21.58 13.92
C PRO A 174 -7.49 21.92 13.26
N SER A 175 -6.81 22.99 13.69
CA SER A 175 -5.47 23.38 13.22
C SER A 175 -4.38 22.37 13.54
N GLU A 176 -4.53 21.56 14.59
CA GLU A 176 -3.54 20.57 15.03
C GLU A 176 -3.53 19.29 14.17
N CYS A 177 -4.63 19.03 13.45
CA CYS A 177 -4.79 17.87 12.57
C CYS A 177 -4.12 18.13 11.21
N ASN A 178 -2.81 17.91 11.09
CA ASN A 178 -2.05 18.23 9.87
C ASN A 178 -1.73 16.97 9.04
N PRO A 179 -1.62 17.09 7.70
CA PRO A 179 -1.16 15.97 6.88
C PRO A 179 0.33 15.73 7.11
N HIS A 180 0.70 14.46 7.30
CA HIS A 180 2.09 14.03 7.37
C HIS A 180 2.44 13.23 6.11
N TYR A 181 3.50 13.62 5.41
CA TYR A 181 3.91 12.95 4.17
C TYR A 181 5.16 12.10 4.39
N SER A 182 5.11 10.85 3.94
CA SER A 182 6.25 9.95 3.84
C SER A 182 6.39 9.42 2.42
N PHE A 183 7.63 9.16 2.01
CA PHE A 183 7.97 8.73 0.67
C PHE A 183 8.82 7.47 0.76
N SER A 184 8.49 6.46 -0.03
CA SER A 184 9.22 5.20 -0.04
C SER A 184 9.26 4.60 -1.43
N ARG A 185 10.32 3.85 -1.72
CA ARG A 185 10.38 3.01 -2.92
C ARG A 185 9.63 1.71 -2.65
N LEU A 186 8.68 1.37 -3.52
CA LEU A 186 7.81 0.19 -3.36
C LEU A 186 8.32 -1.02 -4.14
N ASP A 187 9.10 -0.81 -5.20
CA ASP A 187 9.70 -1.90 -5.97
C ASP A 187 10.98 -2.45 -5.31
N ASN A 188 11.19 -3.75 -5.43
CA ASN A 188 12.23 -4.47 -4.71
C ASN A 188 13.61 -4.25 -5.34
N LYS A 189 14.34 -3.20 -4.93
CA LYS A 189 15.70 -2.90 -5.40
C LYS A 189 16.71 -4.03 -5.10
N PHE A 190 16.44 -4.83 -4.06
CA PHE A 190 17.38 -5.81 -3.48
C PHE A 190 16.97 -7.27 -3.70
N ALA A 191 16.07 -7.56 -4.65
CA ALA A 191 15.81 -8.95 -5.00
C ALA A 191 17.10 -9.60 -5.50
N GLU A 192 17.57 -10.65 -4.82
CA GLU A 192 18.84 -11.37 -5.06
C GLU A 192 18.99 -11.89 -6.51
N LYS A 193 17.89 -11.89 -7.29
CA LYS A 193 17.86 -12.13 -8.73
C LYS A 193 16.87 -11.18 -9.40
N PRO A 194 17.28 -10.02 -9.94
CA PRO A 194 16.36 -9.14 -10.64
C PRO A 194 16.04 -9.73 -12.03
N ILE A 195 15.11 -10.69 -12.09
CA ILE A 195 14.58 -11.22 -13.37
C ILE A 195 13.83 -10.11 -14.14
N SER A 196 13.32 -9.12 -13.42
CA SER A 196 12.72 -7.89 -13.95
C SER A 196 13.06 -6.72 -13.04
N SER A 197 14.13 -5.99 -13.31
CA SER A 197 14.38 -4.69 -12.66
C SER A 197 13.57 -3.58 -13.34
N GLY A 198 13.00 -2.70 -12.52
CA GLY A 198 12.28 -1.50 -12.97
C GLY A 198 10.81 -1.71 -13.36
N TYR A 199 10.22 -0.68 -13.98
CA TYR A 199 8.80 -0.64 -14.36
C TYR A 199 8.64 -0.17 -15.80
N ASN A 200 8.05 -1.02 -16.64
CA ASN A 200 7.83 -0.74 -18.05
C ASN A 200 6.56 -1.41 -18.56
N PHE A 201 5.97 -0.83 -19.61
CA PHE A 201 4.86 -1.43 -20.33
C PHE A 201 4.91 -1.06 -21.81
N ARG A 202 4.17 -1.80 -22.63
CA ARG A 202 4.06 -1.57 -24.07
C ARG A 202 2.65 -1.12 -24.41
N PHE A 203 2.54 -0.14 -25.28
CA PHE A 203 1.29 0.25 -25.91
C PHE A 203 1.55 0.60 -27.37
N ALA A 204 0.51 0.58 -28.19
CA ALA A 204 0.63 0.89 -29.61
C ALA A 204 -0.37 1.98 -30.01
N LYS A 205 0.07 2.82 -30.94
CA LYS A 205 -0.81 3.75 -31.65
C LYS A 205 -1.10 3.16 -33.03
N TYR A 206 -2.36 2.97 -33.36
CA TYR A 206 -2.80 2.35 -34.60
C TYR A 206 -3.23 3.40 -35.60
N TYR A 207 -2.92 3.15 -36.87
CA TYR A 207 -3.13 4.03 -38.01
C TYR A 207 -3.53 3.19 -39.22
N ARG A 208 -4.06 3.86 -40.26
CA ARG A 208 -4.42 3.26 -41.54
C ARG A 208 -3.85 4.15 -42.66
N ASP A 209 -3.19 3.54 -43.64
CA ASP A 209 -2.62 4.26 -44.78
C ASP A 209 -3.65 4.57 -45.88
N ALA A 210 -3.22 5.22 -46.97
CA ALA A 210 -4.09 5.62 -48.07
C ALA A 210 -4.66 4.41 -48.83
N GLU A 211 -3.93 3.30 -48.81
CA GLU A 211 -4.30 2.02 -49.42
C GLU A 211 -5.21 1.17 -48.51
N GLY A 212 -5.55 1.65 -47.32
CA GLY A 212 -6.44 0.97 -46.37
C GLY A 212 -5.76 -0.11 -45.51
N VAL A 213 -4.44 -0.19 -45.54
CA VAL A 213 -3.64 -1.15 -44.77
C VAL A 213 -3.35 -0.60 -43.36
N ASP A 214 -3.62 -1.43 -42.36
CA ASP A 214 -3.38 -1.08 -40.96
C ASP A 214 -1.89 -1.14 -40.61
N TYR A 215 -1.40 -0.11 -39.94
CA TYR A 215 -0.05 -0.05 -39.40
C TYR A 215 -0.04 0.54 -37.99
N ARG A 216 1.01 0.27 -37.21
CA ARG A 216 1.10 0.78 -35.84
C ARG A 216 2.49 1.30 -35.49
N THR A 217 2.51 2.21 -34.54
CA THR A 217 3.73 2.62 -33.85
C THR A 217 3.70 2.01 -32.45
N LEU A 218 4.58 1.04 -32.22
CA LEU A 218 4.76 0.41 -30.91
C LEU A 218 5.66 1.28 -30.04
N ILE A 219 5.23 1.53 -28.81
CA ILE A 219 5.95 2.30 -27.83
C ILE A 219 6.12 1.44 -26.58
N LYS A 220 7.38 1.17 -26.22
CA LYS A 220 7.72 0.61 -24.91
C LYS A 220 8.13 1.75 -24.00
N ALA A 221 7.31 2.04 -23.01
CA ALA A 221 7.54 3.12 -22.06
C ALA A 221 8.19 2.59 -20.77
N TYR A 222 9.22 3.31 -20.32
CA TYR A 222 9.84 3.17 -19.01
C TYR A 222 9.56 4.45 -18.21
N GLY A 223 9.36 4.30 -16.92
CA GLY A 223 9.01 5.45 -16.11
C GLY A 223 8.75 5.12 -14.66
N ILE A 224 8.44 6.16 -13.92
CA ILE A 224 8.18 6.08 -12.49
C ILE A 224 6.67 6.10 -12.31
N ARG A 225 6.17 5.05 -11.67
CA ARG A 225 4.78 4.99 -11.20
C ARG A 225 4.74 5.54 -9.77
N PHE A 226 3.80 6.45 -9.52
CA PHE A 226 3.59 7.05 -8.22
C PHE A 226 2.23 6.61 -7.67
N ASP A 227 2.25 6.02 -6.48
CA ASP A 227 1.06 5.53 -5.79
C ASP A 227 0.79 6.42 -4.58
N VAL A 228 -0.28 7.20 -4.65
CA VAL A 228 -0.74 8.09 -3.57
C VAL A 228 -1.63 7.29 -2.62
N MET A 229 -1.07 6.97 -1.45
CA MET A 229 -1.73 6.20 -0.40
C MET A 229 -2.13 7.14 0.74
N VAL A 230 -3.42 7.15 1.08
CA VAL A 230 -3.96 8.04 2.12
C VAL A 230 -4.46 7.21 3.28
N ASN A 231 -3.86 7.42 4.45
CA ASN A 231 -4.25 6.77 5.70
C ASN A 231 -4.75 7.83 6.68
N GLY A 232 -5.79 7.48 7.45
CA GLY A 232 -6.38 8.41 8.41
C GLY A 232 -6.87 7.70 9.66
N LYS A 233 -6.51 8.23 10.82
CA LYS A 233 -7.02 7.84 12.13
C LYS A 233 -7.49 9.09 12.85
N ALA A 234 -8.72 9.07 13.36
CA ALA A 234 -9.25 10.13 14.18
C ALA A 234 -9.75 9.59 15.52
N GLY A 235 -9.37 10.28 16.60
CA GLY A 235 -9.88 10.05 17.94
C GLY A 235 -10.71 11.24 18.40
N LYS A 236 -11.77 10.98 19.17
CA LYS A 236 -12.52 12.01 19.90
C LYS A 236 -13.00 11.40 21.20
N PHE A 237 -13.01 12.17 22.28
CA PHE A 237 -13.49 11.76 23.57
C PHE A 237 -14.92 11.20 23.47
N ASN A 238 -15.13 10.06 24.12
CA ASN A 238 -16.44 9.44 24.25
C ASN A 238 -16.53 8.77 25.63
N ILE A 239 -17.62 9.06 26.35
CA ILE A 239 -17.82 8.57 27.71
C ILE A 239 -17.93 7.04 27.79
N ILE A 240 -18.46 6.38 26.75
CA ILE A 240 -18.68 4.92 26.74
C ILE A 240 -17.34 4.15 26.83
N PRO A 241 -16.37 4.30 25.89
CA PRO A 241 -15.08 3.62 26.00
C PRO A 241 -14.29 4.08 27.24
N THR A 242 -14.48 5.31 27.72
CA THR A 242 -13.85 5.77 28.96
C THR A 242 -14.33 4.96 30.17
N ILE A 243 -15.65 4.80 30.36
CA ILE A 243 -16.20 4.01 31.48
C ILE A 243 -15.79 2.54 31.36
N VAL A 244 -15.83 1.97 30.16
CA VAL A 244 -15.41 0.57 29.93
C VAL A 244 -13.93 0.39 30.29
N ASN A 245 -13.05 1.30 29.88
CA ASN A 245 -11.62 1.24 30.22
C ASN A 245 -11.37 1.42 31.72
N ILE A 246 -12.09 2.33 32.39
CA ILE A 246 -12.01 2.48 33.86
C ILE A 246 -12.47 1.19 34.56
N GLY A 247 -13.61 0.62 34.17
CA GLY A 247 -14.13 -0.62 34.72
C GLY A 247 -13.15 -1.80 34.52
N SER A 248 -12.56 -1.89 33.33
CA SER A 248 -11.56 -2.90 32.99
C SER A 248 -10.28 -2.72 33.80
N GLY A 249 -9.83 -1.47 33.98
CA GLY A 249 -8.70 -1.12 34.83
C GLY A 249 -8.91 -1.47 36.30
N LEU A 250 -10.11 -1.19 36.85
CA LEU A 250 -10.47 -1.57 38.22
C LEU A 250 -10.53 -3.09 38.40
N ALA A 251 -11.08 -3.83 37.42
CA ALA A 251 -11.10 -5.28 37.45
C ALA A 251 -9.68 -5.88 37.47
N LEU A 252 -8.74 -5.29 36.71
CA LEU A 252 -7.33 -5.69 36.69
C LEU A 252 -6.64 -5.51 38.05
N MET A 253 -7.08 -4.57 38.91
CA MET A 253 -6.52 -4.42 40.26
C MET A 253 -6.74 -5.66 41.13
N GLY A 254 -7.80 -6.44 40.87
CA GLY A 254 -8.05 -7.71 41.55
C GLY A 254 -6.95 -8.75 41.34
N ALA A 255 -6.28 -8.72 40.17
CA ALA A 255 -5.12 -9.60 39.91
C ALA A 255 -3.94 -9.26 40.83
N GLY A 256 -3.76 -7.99 41.18
CA GLY A 256 -2.76 -7.54 42.14
C GLY A 256 -3.02 -8.08 43.54
N ALA A 257 -4.27 -8.00 44.01
CA ALA A 257 -4.66 -8.58 45.29
C ALA A 257 -4.43 -10.10 45.33
N PHE A 258 -4.80 -10.81 44.25
CA PHE A 258 -4.54 -12.24 44.10
C PHE A 258 -3.04 -12.57 44.16
N PHE A 259 -2.20 -11.79 43.46
CA PHE A 259 -0.76 -11.98 43.49
C PHE A 259 -0.16 -11.69 44.87
N CYS A 260 -0.56 -10.60 45.52
CA CYS A 260 -0.16 -10.28 46.88
C CYS A 260 -0.54 -11.40 47.86
N ASP A 261 -1.73 -11.97 47.72
CA ASP A 261 -2.19 -13.12 48.50
C ASP A 261 -1.33 -14.36 48.25
N LEU A 262 -0.99 -14.66 46.98
CA LEU A 262 -0.12 -15.78 46.63
C LEU A 262 1.25 -15.65 47.32
N VAL A 263 1.85 -14.46 47.23
CA VAL A 263 3.16 -14.19 47.85
C VAL A 263 3.08 -14.28 49.37
N LEU A 264 2.10 -13.64 49.99
CA LEU A 264 1.93 -13.60 51.45
C LEU A 264 1.69 -15.00 52.04
N LEU A 265 0.88 -15.81 51.37
CA LEU A 265 0.45 -17.12 51.89
C LEU A 265 1.40 -18.26 51.55
N TYR A 266 2.24 -18.14 50.53
CA TYR A 266 3.08 -19.26 50.07
C TYR A 266 4.59 -18.98 50.02
N LEU A 267 5.03 -17.72 49.87
CA LEU A 267 6.45 -17.41 49.66
C LEU A 267 7.14 -16.79 50.89
N ILE A 268 6.41 -16.13 51.79
CA ILE A 268 7.00 -15.47 52.96
C ILE A 268 7.26 -16.49 54.09
N LYS A 269 8.39 -16.32 54.81
CA LYS A 269 8.80 -17.20 55.93
C LYS A 269 7.76 -17.40 57.03
N LYS A 270 6.85 -16.44 57.24
CA LYS A 270 5.73 -16.52 58.20
C LYS A 270 4.39 -16.90 57.55
N SER A 271 4.41 -17.54 56.39
CA SER A 271 3.21 -17.96 55.63
C SER A 271 2.17 -18.71 56.48
N ASN A 272 2.61 -19.63 57.35
CA ASN A 272 1.72 -20.40 58.24
C ASN A 272 0.92 -19.51 59.20
N PHE A 273 1.51 -18.42 59.70
CA PHE A 273 0.81 -17.45 60.55
C PHE A 273 -0.28 -16.70 59.77
N TYR A 274 0.03 -16.25 58.55
CA TYR A 274 -0.94 -15.55 57.71
C TYR A 274 -2.06 -16.48 57.20
N ARG A 275 -1.77 -17.74 56.87
CA ARG A 275 -2.78 -18.74 56.52
C ARG A 275 -3.75 -19.02 57.67
N GLY A 276 -3.25 -19.15 58.90
CA GLY A 276 -4.09 -19.36 60.08
C GLY A 276 -4.94 -18.14 60.48
N LYS A 277 -4.63 -16.95 59.98
CA LYS A 277 -5.47 -15.75 60.14
C LYS A 277 -6.45 -15.53 59.00
N LYS A 278 -6.15 -16.03 57.80
CA LYS A 278 -7.00 -15.88 56.62
C LYS A 278 -8.08 -16.96 56.52
N TYR A 279 -7.75 -18.21 56.84
CA TYR A 279 -8.65 -19.35 56.69
C TYR A 279 -9.15 -19.82 58.06
N GLU A 280 -10.47 -19.92 58.21
CA GLU A 280 -11.11 -20.55 59.36
C GLU A 280 -11.63 -21.94 58.95
N GLU A 281 -11.15 -22.99 59.61
CA GLU A 281 -11.55 -24.36 59.30
C GLU A 281 -12.92 -24.68 59.92
N VAL A 282 -13.96 -24.78 59.10
CA VAL A 282 -15.29 -25.18 59.56
C VAL A 282 -15.49 -26.68 59.33
N LYS A 283 -15.67 -27.44 60.42
CA LYS A 283 -16.14 -28.82 60.35
C LYS A 283 -17.67 -28.83 60.33
N SER A 284 -18.26 -29.29 59.23
CA SER A 284 -19.73 -29.43 59.15
C SER A 284 -20.16 -30.59 60.04
N GLY A 285 -20.53 -30.27 61.28
CA GLY A 285 -21.22 -31.18 62.17
C GLY A 285 -22.65 -31.37 61.70
N SER A 286 -23.04 -32.61 61.41
CA SER A 286 -24.42 -33.00 61.10
C SER A 286 -25.41 -32.32 62.06
N ARG A 287 -26.32 -31.51 61.53
CA ARG A 287 -27.33 -30.74 62.30
C ARG A 287 -28.16 -31.68 63.17
N LYS A 288 -28.01 -31.60 64.49
CA LYS A 288 -29.09 -31.95 65.42
C LYS A 288 -30.04 -30.75 65.48
N SER A 289 -31.26 -30.96 64.99
CA SER A 289 -32.39 -30.06 65.13
C SER A 289 -32.80 -29.95 66.60
N LEU A 290 -32.83 -28.74 67.16
CA LEU A 290 -33.62 -28.39 68.34
C LEU A 290 -34.20 -26.96 68.15
N PRO A 291 -35.34 -26.63 68.79
CA PRO A 291 -36.52 -26.11 68.13
C PRO A 291 -36.66 -24.58 68.17
N SER A 292 -37.54 -24.12 67.29
CA SER A 292 -37.99 -22.74 67.09
C SER A 292 -38.44 -22.03 68.38
N PRO A 293 -38.17 -20.73 68.53
CA PRO A 293 -38.97 -19.85 69.37
C PRO A 293 -40.02 -19.15 68.50
N THR A 294 -41.30 -19.32 68.81
CA THR A 294 -42.35 -18.42 68.30
C THR A 294 -42.93 -17.66 69.49
N LEU A 295 -42.63 -16.36 69.53
CA LEU A 295 -43.35 -15.39 70.36
C LEU A 295 -44.80 -15.34 69.89
N ASN A 296 -45.74 -15.62 70.78
CA ASN A 296 -47.15 -15.30 70.59
C ASN A 296 -47.38 -13.79 70.81
N GLY A 297 -47.60 -13.06 69.72
CA GLY A 297 -48.24 -11.75 69.73
C GLY A 297 -49.61 -11.88 69.07
N ASN A 298 -50.67 -11.91 69.89
CA ASN A 298 -52.04 -11.76 69.43
C ASN A 298 -52.27 -10.32 68.95
N GLN A 299 -52.68 -10.12 67.70
CA GLN A 299 -53.92 -9.43 67.33
C GLN A 299 -54.12 -9.40 65.80
N SER A 300 -55.38 -9.61 65.44
CA SER A 300 -56.00 -9.92 64.16
C SER A 300 -56.39 -8.66 63.34
N PRO A 301 -56.88 -8.81 62.10
CA PRO A 301 -56.70 -7.85 61.00
C PRO A 301 -57.74 -6.72 60.94
N ASP A 302 -57.29 -5.55 60.45
CA ASP A 302 -58.11 -4.38 60.14
C ASP A 302 -59.03 -4.59 58.91
N GLN A 303 -60.27 -4.13 59.07
CA GLN A 303 -61.19 -3.67 58.02
C GLN A 303 -61.51 -2.20 58.36
N LEU A 304 -61.64 -1.20 57.48
CA LEU A 304 -61.57 -1.11 56.01
C LEU A 304 -61.67 0.41 55.68
N GLY A 305 -60.90 0.91 54.70
CA GLY A 305 -61.34 1.97 53.78
C GLY A 305 -61.02 3.43 54.09
N GLY A 306 -60.27 4.07 53.18
CA GLY A 306 -60.51 5.47 52.79
C GLY A 306 -59.44 6.51 53.16
N LEU A 307 -58.30 6.50 52.46
CA LEU A 307 -57.64 7.66 51.79
C LEU A 307 -56.37 7.18 51.07
#